data_AF-A0A3E1EBY7-F1
#
_entry.id   AF-A0A3E1EBY7-F1
#
_cell.length_a   1.000
_cell.length_b   1.000
_cell.length_c   1.000
_cell.angle_alpha   90.00
_cell.angle_beta   90.00
_cell.angle_gamma   90.00
#
_symmetry.space_group_name_H-M   'P 1'
#
loop_
_entity.id
_entity.type
_entity.pdbx_description
1 polymer ?
#
loop_
_entity_poly.entity_id
_entity_poly.type
_entity_poly.pdbx_seq_one_letter_code
_entity_poly.pdbx_strand_id
1 'polypeptide(L)'
;MGGMKLERILRVTAARVARFPWWCAVVVTGLCLVLGEWFPFSNFPMYSRNPDETSVLFVTGEDGVVLPTGHVFGVTSSPLKKVYTRVVADLKAAGELRHSSELTASQRQMIAEEVLVFLRRGKANGVVRPVYEGKLRLHRRSYWLEGGEIRESTELLGEG
;
A
#
# COMPACT_ATOMS: atom_id res chain seq x y z
N MET A 1 11.12 -53.69 20.63
CA MET A 1 9.74 -53.65 21.17
C MET A 1 9.18 -52.22 21.33
N GLY A 2 9.51 -51.26 20.43
CA GLY A 2 9.14 -49.84 20.58
C GLY A 2 8.20 -49.25 19.52
N GLY A 3 8.06 -49.86 18.34
CA GLY A 3 7.31 -49.27 17.21
C GLY A 3 5.78 -49.32 17.34
N MET A 4 5.23 -50.37 17.97
CA MET A 4 3.77 -50.57 18.09
C MET A 4 3.06 -49.51 18.96
N LYS A 5 3.79 -48.87 19.89
CA LYS A 5 3.22 -47.82 20.73
C LYS A 5 3.09 -46.50 19.98
N LEU A 6 4.03 -46.20 19.08
CA LEU A 6 4.07 -44.94 18.34
C LEU A 6 2.94 -44.85 17.32
N GLU A 7 2.68 -45.93 16.57
CA GLU A 7 1.60 -45.95 15.57
C GLU A 7 0.20 -45.84 16.18
N ARG A 8 -0.02 -46.44 17.36
CA ARG A 8 -1.30 -46.28 18.09
C ARG A 8 -1.49 -44.86 18.59
N ILE A 9 -0.43 -44.23 19.11
CA ILE A 9 -0.50 -42.85 19.58
C ILE A 9 -0.83 -41.93 18.41
N LEU A 10 -0.16 -42.09 17.26
CA LEU A 10 -0.38 -41.29 16.05
C LEU A 10 -1.80 -41.42 15.50
N ARG A 11 -2.38 -42.62 15.48
CA ARG A 11 -3.77 -42.81 15.01
C ARG A 11 -4.81 -42.19 15.96
N VAL A 12 -4.58 -42.30 17.27
CA VAL A 12 -5.50 -41.73 18.28
C VAL A 12 -5.41 -40.20 18.31
N THR A 13 -4.21 -39.63 18.15
CA THR A 13 -4.04 -38.16 18.04
C THR A 13 -4.63 -37.63 16.73
N ALA A 14 -4.44 -38.31 15.60
CA ALA A 14 -5.04 -37.90 14.32
C ALA A 14 -6.58 -37.89 14.37
N ALA A 15 -7.20 -38.91 14.97
CA ALA A 15 -8.66 -38.98 15.11
C ALA A 15 -9.23 -37.91 16.06
N ARG A 16 -8.49 -37.51 17.10
CA ARG A 16 -8.89 -36.43 18.02
C ARG A 16 -8.72 -35.05 17.40
N VAL A 17 -7.65 -34.84 16.63
CA VAL A 17 -7.39 -33.61 15.87
C VAL A 17 -8.49 -33.36 14.83
N ALA A 18 -8.94 -34.40 14.13
CA ALA A 18 -10.04 -34.29 13.16
C ALA A 18 -11.40 -33.94 13.81
N ARG A 19 -11.61 -34.29 15.07
CA ARG A 19 -12.87 -34.04 15.80
C ARG A 19 -12.91 -32.69 16.50
N PHE A 20 -11.75 -32.12 16.82
CA PHE A 20 -11.61 -30.88 17.57
C PHE A 20 -10.47 -30.03 16.99
N PRO A 21 -10.74 -29.23 15.94
CA PRO A 21 -9.71 -28.50 15.19
C PRO A 21 -8.96 -27.46 16.02
N TRP A 22 -9.48 -27.08 17.19
CA TRP A 22 -8.81 -26.19 18.13
C TRP A 22 -7.57 -26.81 18.80
N TRP A 23 -7.43 -28.16 18.82
CA TRP A 23 -6.22 -28.79 19.34
C TRP A 23 -4.99 -28.50 18.49
N CYS A 24 -5.14 -28.35 17.17
CA CYS A 24 -4.06 -27.87 16.31
C CYS A 24 -3.60 -26.48 16.75
N ALA A 25 -4.54 -25.58 17.06
CA ALA A 25 -4.20 -24.25 17.55
C ALA A 25 -3.46 -24.33 18.90
N VAL A 26 -3.93 -25.15 19.85
CA VAL A 26 -3.26 -25.33 21.15
C VAL A 26 -1.86 -25.91 21.02
N VAL A 27 -1.67 -26.92 20.16
CA VAL A 27 -0.35 -27.53 19.91
C VAL A 27 0.60 -26.52 19.26
N VAL A 28 0.14 -25.77 18.27
CA VAL A 28 0.93 -24.72 17.61
C VAL A 28 1.28 -23.61 18.59
N THR A 29 0.32 -23.10 19.38
CA THR A 29 0.56 -22.08 20.40
C THR A 29 1.54 -22.56 21.47
N GLY A 30 1.40 -23.81 21.94
CA GLY A 30 2.34 -24.40 22.90
C GLY A 30 3.75 -24.54 22.34
N LEU A 31 3.88 -24.94 21.07
CA LEU A 31 5.17 -25.02 20.37
C LEU A 31 5.82 -23.64 20.23
N CYS A 32 5.05 -22.63 19.83
CA CYS A 32 5.50 -21.24 19.73
C CYS A 32 6.01 -20.71 21.08
N LEU A 33 5.30 -20.98 22.19
CA LEU A 33 5.74 -20.59 23.54
C LEU A 33 7.06 -21.24 23.97
N VAL A 34 7.25 -22.54 23.68
CA VAL A 34 8.51 -23.25 24.01
C VAL A 34 9.69 -22.75 23.18
N LEU A 35 9.44 -22.42 21.90
CA LEU A 35 10.46 -21.86 21.01
C LEU A 35 10.74 -20.37 21.25
N GLY A 36 10.00 -19.72 22.15
CA GLY A 36 10.11 -18.28 22.40
C GLY A 36 9.54 -17.40 21.29
N GLU A 37 8.80 -17.98 20.34
CA GLU A 37 8.10 -17.25 19.29
C GLU A 37 6.73 -16.80 19.81
N TRP A 38 6.54 -15.49 19.95
CA TRP A 38 5.32 -14.92 20.51
C TRP A 38 4.12 -14.93 19.55
N PHE A 39 3.91 -15.95 18.70
CA PHE A 39 2.78 -15.96 17.76
C PHE A 39 1.42 -15.96 18.51
N PRO A 40 0.44 -15.07 18.22
CA PRO A 40 0.34 -14.13 17.09
C PRO A 40 0.77 -12.67 17.39
N PHE A 41 1.42 -12.41 18.52
CA PHE A 41 1.80 -11.07 19.02
C PHE A 41 3.31 -10.77 19.00
N SER A 42 4.13 -11.70 18.52
CA SER A 42 5.51 -11.44 18.10
C SER A 42 5.45 -10.25 17.16
N ASN A 43 6.46 -9.38 17.17
CA ASN A 43 6.57 -8.25 16.25
C ASN A 43 6.53 -8.77 14.81
N PHE A 44 5.33 -9.04 14.32
CA PHE A 44 5.09 -9.41 12.96
C PHE A 44 5.56 -8.18 12.19
N PRO A 45 6.51 -8.34 11.25
CA PRO A 45 6.88 -7.25 10.35
C PRO A 45 5.69 -6.81 9.47
N MET A 46 4.50 -7.38 9.67
CA MET A 46 3.25 -7.04 9.01
C MET A 46 2.75 -5.63 9.38
N TYR A 47 3.02 -5.14 10.59
CA TYR A 47 2.99 -3.69 10.85
C TYR A 47 4.36 -3.15 10.44
N SER A 48 4.50 -3.03 9.12
CA SER A 48 5.62 -2.37 8.46
C SER A 48 6.10 -1.19 9.30
N ARG A 49 7.41 -1.11 9.53
CA ARG A 49 8.13 0.11 9.91
C ARG A 49 7.34 1.31 9.40
N ASN A 50 6.67 2.05 10.29
CA ASN A 50 5.96 3.26 9.86
C ASN A 50 7.03 4.11 9.18
N PRO A 51 6.91 4.40 7.88
CA PRO A 51 7.91 5.21 7.23
C PRO A 51 7.87 6.58 7.92
N ASP A 52 9.04 7.11 8.25
CA ASP A 52 9.18 8.42 8.90
C ASP A 52 8.48 9.53 8.09
N GLU A 53 8.27 9.27 6.78
CA GLU A 53 7.51 10.07 5.86
C GLU A 53 6.42 9.25 5.14
N THR A 54 5.19 9.77 5.08
CA THR A 54 4.11 9.24 4.22
C THR A 54 3.64 10.30 3.26
N SER A 55 3.18 9.90 2.08
CA SER A 55 2.71 10.83 1.05
C SER A 55 1.38 10.41 0.42
N VAL A 56 0.58 11.40 0.05
CA VAL A 56 -0.71 11.25 -0.62
C VAL A 56 -0.70 12.08 -1.90
N LEU A 57 -1.24 11.50 -2.96
CA LEU A 57 -1.50 12.21 -4.21
C LEU A 57 -2.94 12.71 -4.24
N PHE A 58 -3.11 13.97 -4.63
CA PHE A 58 -4.42 14.58 -4.83
C PHE A 58 -4.39 15.48 -6.06
N VAL A 59 -5.58 15.82 -6.56
CA VAL A 59 -5.76 16.54 -7.81
C VAL A 59 -6.56 17.79 -7.54
N THR A 60 -6.16 18.90 -8.15
CA THR A 60 -6.89 20.17 -8.12
C THR A 60 -7.31 20.58 -9.52
N GLY A 61 -8.35 21.41 -9.60
CA GLY A 61 -8.70 22.13 -10.81
C GLY A 61 -7.82 23.35 -11.06
N GLU A 62 -8.06 24.07 -12.15
CA GLU A 62 -7.36 25.33 -12.47
C GLU A 62 -7.54 26.40 -11.39
N ASP A 63 -8.69 26.40 -10.73
CA ASP A 63 -9.08 27.25 -9.60
C ASP A 63 -8.36 26.89 -8.28
N GLY A 64 -7.57 25.80 -8.27
CA GLY A 64 -6.89 25.31 -7.08
C GLY A 64 -7.78 24.52 -6.12
N VAL A 65 -9.04 24.26 -6.49
CA VAL A 65 -9.97 23.49 -5.65
C VAL A 65 -9.64 22.01 -5.75
N VAL A 66 -9.54 21.33 -4.60
CA VAL A 66 -9.28 19.89 -4.54
C VAL A 66 -10.49 19.15 -5.09
N LEU A 67 -10.26 18.31 -6.10
CA LEU A 67 -11.29 17.49 -6.72
C LEU A 67 -11.39 16.13 -6.01
N PRO A 68 -12.60 15.69 -5.62
CA PRO A 68 -12.79 14.38 -5.01
C PRO A 68 -12.63 13.29 -6.07
N THR A 69 -11.41 12.77 -6.21
CA THR A 69 -11.04 11.88 -7.33
C THR A 69 -11.86 10.60 -7.43
N GLY A 70 -12.26 10.02 -6.29
CA GLY A 70 -13.16 8.86 -6.28
C GLY A 70 -14.54 9.17 -6.86
N HIS A 71 -15.11 10.34 -6.54
CA HIS A 71 -16.42 10.75 -7.01
C HIS A 71 -16.39 11.20 -8.47
N VAL A 72 -15.43 12.07 -8.82
CA VAL A 72 -15.30 12.67 -10.16
C VAL A 72 -14.68 11.72 -11.18
N PHE A 73 -13.67 10.93 -10.80
CA PHE A 73 -12.89 10.09 -11.72
C PHE A 73 -12.94 8.59 -11.41
N GLY A 74 -13.51 8.17 -10.26
CA GLY A 74 -13.79 6.74 -10.00
C GLY A 74 -12.56 5.98 -9.58
N VAL A 75 -11.50 6.74 -9.37
CA VAL A 75 -10.19 6.29 -9.00
C VAL A 75 -9.88 7.03 -7.71
N THR A 76 -9.72 6.27 -6.63
CA THR A 76 -9.28 6.82 -5.35
C THR A 76 -7.79 7.18 -5.42
N SER A 77 -7.27 7.87 -4.40
CA SER A 77 -5.85 8.28 -4.37
C SER A 77 -4.85 7.11 -4.38
N SER A 78 -5.25 5.93 -3.88
CA SER A 78 -4.36 4.76 -3.77
C SER A 78 -3.89 4.22 -5.14
N PRO A 79 -4.78 3.97 -6.12
CA PRO A 79 -4.37 3.66 -7.49
C PRO A 79 -3.46 4.72 -8.12
N LEU A 80 -3.71 6.02 -7.88
CA LEU A 80 -2.86 7.09 -8.40
C LEU A 80 -1.43 6.98 -7.86
N LYS A 81 -1.29 6.74 -6.55
CA LYS A 81 0.01 6.52 -5.91
C LYS A 81 0.72 5.30 -6.48
N LYS A 82 0.00 4.22 -6.79
CA LYS A 82 0.58 3.02 -7.41
C LYS A 82 1.16 3.31 -8.80
N VAL A 83 0.43 4.04 -9.64
CA VAL A 83 0.92 4.46 -10.96
C VAL A 83 2.17 5.32 -10.82
N TYR A 84 2.12 6.34 -9.95
CA TYR A 84 3.28 7.19 -9.66
C TYR A 84 4.50 6.37 -9.22
N THR A 85 4.33 5.48 -8.23
CA THR A 85 5.43 4.66 -7.70
C THR A 85 5.99 3.72 -8.77
N ARG A 86 5.15 3.17 -9.65
CA ARG A 86 5.59 2.35 -10.78
C ARG A 86 6.47 3.15 -11.74
N VAL A 87 6.02 4.31 -12.22
CA VAL A 87 6.82 5.12 -13.17
C VAL A 87 8.14 5.56 -12.56
N VAL A 88 8.16 5.93 -11.28
CA VAL A 88 9.42 6.24 -10.57
C VAL A 88 10.33 5.01 -10.46
N ALA A 89 9.78 3.83 -10.24
CA ALA A 89 10.56 2.58 -10.21
C ALA A 89 11.14 2.24 -11.59
N ASP A 90 10.38 2.48 -12.66
CA ASP A 90 10.82 2.26 -14.04
C ASP A 90 12.00 3.19 -14.39
N LEU A 91 11.94 4.47 -13.98
CA LEU A 91 13.05 5.42 -14.12
C LEU A 91 14.31 4.99 -13.33
N LYS A 92 14.12 4.43 -12.13
CA LYS A 92 15.24 3.87 -11.35
C LYS A 92 15.85 2.65 -12.04
N ALA A 93 15.03 1.77 -12.59
CA ALA A 93 15.48 0.59 -13.32
C ALA A 93 16.24 0.96 -14.61
N ALA A 94 15.85 2.06 -15.27
CA ALA A 94 16.55 2.63 -16.43
C ALA A 94 17.89 3.30 -16.07
N GLY A 95 18.19 3.48 -14.77
CA GLY A 95 19.41 4.16 -14.31
C GLY A 95 19.36 5.68 -14.43
N GLU A 96 18.20 6.25 -14.78
CA GLU A 96 17.99 7.69 -14.90
C GLU A 96 17.86 8.39 -13.54
N LEU A 97 17.67 7.61 -12.47
CA LEU A 97 17.41 8.12 -11.13
C LEU A 97 17.98 7.18 -10.06
N ARG A 98 18.70 7.71 -9.07
CA ARG A 98 19.13 6.93 -7.90
C ARG A 98 18.13 7.10 -6.76
N HIS A 99 17.72 8.34 -6.49
CA HIS A 99 16.76 8.66 -5.42
C HIS A 99 15.56 9.46 -5.92
N SER A 100 14.38 9.20 -5.33
CA SER A 100 13.13 9.88 -5.70
C SER A 100 13.14 11.39 -5.48
N SER A 101 14.09 11.91 -4.68
CA SER A 101 14.34 13.34 -4.47
C SER A 101 15.04 14.01 -5.66
N GLU A 102 15.72 13.25 -6.51
CA GLU A 102 16.50 13.74 -7.66
C GLU A 102 15.64 13.99 -8.90
N LEU A 103 14.32 13.78 -8.82
CA LEU A 103 13.40 13.98 -9.94
C LEU A 103 13.49 15.41 -10.47
N THR A 104 13.91 15.54 -11.71
CA THR A 104 13.92 16.82 -12.45
C THR A 104 12.50 17.30 -12.71
N ALA A 105 12.32 18.61 -12.95
CA ALA A 105 11.01 19.17 -13.26
C ALA A 105 10.34 18.49 -14.48
N SER A 106 11.14 18.16 -15.51
CA SER A 106 10.66 17.44 -16.69
C SER A 106 10.16 16.04 -16.38
N GLN A 107 10.88 15.29 -15.54
CA GLN A 107 10.45 13.94 -15.13
C GLN A 107 9.18 14.00 -14.27
N ARG A 108 9.07 14.99 -13.37
CA ARG A 108 7.85 15.18 -12.57
C ARG A 108 6.63 15.45 -13.43
N GLN A 109 6.78 16.32 -14.43
CA GLN A 109 5.73 16.62 -15.40
C GLN A 109 5.32 15.37 -16.20
N MET A 110 6.27 14.58 -16.68
CA MET A 110 6.00 13.33 -17.39
C MET A 110 5.27 12.30 -16.52
N ILE A 111 5.70 12.12 -15.27
CA ILE A 111 5.01 11.23 -14.30
C ILE A 111 3.60 11.76 -14.01
N ALA A 112 3.45 13.07 -13.85
CA ALA A 112 2.16 13.69 -13.59
C ALA A 112 1.19 13.45 -14.76
N GLU A 113 1.65 13.61 -16.00
CA GLU A 113 0.87 13.35 -17.20
C GLU A 113 0.40 11.89 -17.26
N GLU A 114 1.29 10.91 -17.02
CA GLU A 114 0.90 9.50 -16.95
C GLU A 114 -0.21 9.24 -15.92
N VAL A 115 -0.08 9.83 -14.73
CA VAL A 115 -1.06 9.67 -13.65
C VAL A 115 -2.38 10.36 -14.01
N LEU A 116 -2.35 11.53 -14.64
CA LEU A 116 -3.55 12.25 -15.07
C LEU A 116 -4.25 11.54 -16.24
N VAL A 117 -3.51 10.96 -17.17
CA VAL A 117 -4.05 10.09 -18.23
C VAL A 117 -4.72 8.87 -17.62
N PHE A 118 -4.09 8.22 -16.64
CA PHE A 118 -4.71 7.11 -15.91
C PHE A 118 -5.99 7.53 -15.18
N LEU A 119 -5.98 8.70 -14.53
CA LEU A 119 -7.14 9.26 -13.85
C LEU A 119 -8.31 9.51 -14.82
N ARG A 120 -8.03 10.12 -15.98
CA ARG A 120 -9.04 10.38 -17.04
C ARG A 120 -9.59 9.09 -17.65
N ARG A 121 -8.77 8.03 -17.75
CA ARG A 121 -9.20 6.69 -18.22
C ARG A 121 -9.97 5.89 -17.17
N GLY A 122 -9.97 6.35 -15.91
CA GLY A 122 -10.68 5.73 -14.82
C GLY A 122 -12.17 5.56 -15.12
N LYS A 123 -12.66 4.32 -15.10
CA LYS A 123 -14.10 4.05 -15.20
C LYS A 123 -14.73 4.20 -13.82
N ALA A 124 -15.72 5.10 -13.71
CA ALA A 124 -16.66 5.04 -12.61
C ALA A 124 -17.37 3.69 -12.65
N ASN A 125 -17.51 3.02 -11.52
CA ASN A 125 -18.40 1.87 -11.41
C ASN A 125 -19.86 2.33 -11.60
N GLY A 126 -20.32 2.43 -12.85
CA GLY A 126 -21.74 2.62 -13.20
C GLY A 126 -22.34 4.00 -12.94
N VAL A 127 -21.56 5.02 -12.59
CA VAL A 127 -22.07 6.39 -12.35
C VAL A 127 -21.88 7.24 -13.62
N VAL A 128 -22.97 7.76 -14.17
CA VAL A 128 -22.95 8.80 -15.24
C VAL A 128 -22.31 10.06 -14.67
N ARG A 129 -21.33 10.62 -15.39
CA ARG A 129 -20.48 11.68 -14.85
C ARG A 129 -20.53 12.99 -15.62
N PRO A 130 -20.35 14.12 -14.91
CA PRO A 130 -19.85 15.32 -15.56
C PRO A 130 -18.43 15.04 -16.05
N VAL A 131 -18.21 15.19 -17.36
CA VAL A 131 -16.87 15.19 -17.92
C VAL A 131 -16.16 16.41 -17.34
N TYR A 132 -15.09 16.20 -16.58
CA TYR A 132 -14.25 17.32 -16.17
C TYR A 132 -13.37 17.73 -17.36
N GLU A 133 -13.72 18.85 -17.99
CA GLU A 133 -13.05 19.36 -19.20
C GLU A 133 -11.89 20.33 -18.89
N GLY A 134 -11.73 20.74 -17.63
CA GLY A 134 -10.66 21.65 -17.22
C GLY A 134 -9.28 20.98 -17.14
N LYS A 135 -8.21 21.79 -17.06
CA LYS A 135 -6.87 21.28 -16.74
C LYS A 135 -6.85 20.76 -15.31
N LEU A 136 -6.12 19.67 -15.14
CA LEU A 136 -5.92 19.01 -13.86
C LEU A 136 -4.48 19.25 -13.40
N ARG A 137 -4.32 19.55 -12.12
CA ARG A 137 -3.01 19.67 -11.48
C ARG A 137 -2.83 18.55 -10.49
N LEU A 138 -1.73 17.80 -10.62
CA LEU A 138 -1.38 16.72 -9.71
C LEU A 138 -0.46 17.25 -8.60
N HIS A 139 -0.84 17.02 -7.37
CA HIS A 139 -0.06 17.39 -6.20
C HIS A 139 0.34 16.18 -5.38
N ARG A 140 1.50 16.29 -4.73
CA ARG A 140 1.97 15.37 -3.69
C ARG A 140 2.01 16.10 -2.37
N ARG A 141 1.30 15.58 -1.38
CA ARG A 141 1.44 16.02 0.01
C ARG A 141 2.21 14.98 0.79
N SER A 142 3.34 15.37 1.36
CA SER A 142 4.14 14.56 2.27
C SER A 142 3.85 14.98 3.72
N TYR A 143 3.89 14.00 4.61
CA TYR A 143 3.72 14.15 6.05
C TYR A 143 4.85 13.41 6.76
N TRP A 144 5.48 14.05 7.74
CA TRP A 144 6.51 13.42 8.58
C TRP A 144 6.38 13.90 10.02
N LEU A 145 6.92 13.12 10.96
CA LEU A 145 6.92 13.47 12.37
C LEU A 145 8.23 14.17 12.73
N GLU A 146 8.14 15.39 13.25
CA GLU A 146 9.31 16.16 13.70
C GLU A 146 9.02 16.78 15.07
N GLY A 147 9.78 16.39 16.09
CA GLY A 147 9.60 16.91 17.45
C GLY A 147 8.25 16.56 18.11
N GLY A 148 7.57 15.51 17.64
CA GLY A 148 6.23 15.14 18.13
C GLY A 148 5.08 15.85 17.41
N GLU A 149 5.38 16.74 16.46
CA GLU A 149 4.39 17.39 15.60
C GLU A 149 4.40 16.78 14.20
N ILE A 150 3.21 16.71 13.58
CA ILE A 150 3.09 16.31 12.17
C ILE A 150 3.38 17.53 11.32
N ARG A 151 4.46 17.48 10.53
CA ARG A 151 4.77 18.47 9.49
C ARG A 151 4.19 18.01 8.17
N GLU A 152 3.81 18.97 7.33
CA GLU A 152 3.36 18.70 5.97
C GLU A 152 4.08 19.57 4.94
N SER A 153 4.29 19.03 3.75
CA SER A 153 4.73 19.78 2.58
C SER A 153 3.87 19.38 1.39
N THR A 154 3.44 20.39 0.62
CA THR A 154 2.68 20.19 -0.61
C THR A 154 3.51 20.64 -1.79
N GLU A 155 3.65 19.77 -2.77
CA GLU A 155 4.41 19.98 -3.99
C GLU A 155 3.52 19.78 -5.22
N LEU A 156 3.61 20.68 -6.19
CA LEU A 156 3.02 20.49 -7.51
C LEU A 156 3.94 19.58 -8.33
N LEU A 157 3.41 18.44 -8.78
CA LEU A 157 4.15 17.50 -9.63
C LEU A 157 4.05 17.86 -11.11
N GLY A 158 2.89 18.35 -11.54
CA GLY A 158 2.65 18.75 -12.93
C GLY A 158 1.18 18.98 -13.22
N GLU A 159 0.90 19.39 -14.45
CA GLU A 159 -0.45 19.73 -14.94
C GLU A 159 -0.75 19.13 -16.32
N GLY A 160 -2.02 18.83 -16.63
CA GLY A 160 -2.41 18.22 -17.91
C GLY A 160 -3.90 18.13 -18.17
#